data_AF-A0A956G834-F1
#
_entry.id   AF-A0A956G834-F1
#
_cell.length_a   1.000
_cell.length_b   1.000
_cell.length_c   1.000
_cell.angle_alpha   90.00
_cell.angle_beta   90.00
_cell.angle_gamma   90.00
#
_symmetry.space_group_name_H-M   'P 1'
#
loop_
_entity.id
_entity.type
_entity.pdbx_description
1 polymer ?
#
loop_
_entity_poly.entity_id
_entity_poly.type
_entity_poly.pdbx_seq_one_letter_code
_entity_poly.pdbx_strand_id
1 'polypeptide(L)'
;EPWWSPAALAPLPPIPGWSYGARASASPRELGLRAARYAVSALMLADLGVSPAQASWARAGFGDLVNRCYGVQIDWRARYRTLLERWTKELSPSYWASERAIDVLHRGLWSAEHDGLSAGYADAWLSRFERDRVGAARAFWSELCAGISDAFM
;
A
#
# COMPACT_ATOMS: atom_id res chain seq x y z
N GLU A 1 -16.19 -7.04 -5.45
CA GLU A 1 -14.95 -6.99 -4.65
C GLU A 1 -15.17 -6.07 -3.45
N PRO A 2 -14.52 -6.30 -2.29
CA PRO A 2 -14.61 -5.38 -1.16
C PRO A 2 -14.08 -4.01 -1.58
N TRP A 3 -14.84 -2.96 -1.28
CA TRP A 3 -14.50 -1.56 -1.56
C TRP A 3 -13.35 -1.02 -0.68
N TRP A 4 -12.79 -1.87 0.20
CA TRP A 4 -11.85 -1.51 1.25
C TRP A 4 -10.84 -2.65 1.49
N SER A 5 -9.60 -2.28 1.85
CA SER A 5 -8.52 -3.20 2.24
C SER A 5 -7.77 -2.60 3.43
N PRO A 6 -7.26 -3.41 4.38
CA PRO A 6 -6.38 -2.95 5.46
C PRO A 6 -5.14 -2.20 4.96
N ALA A 7 -4.75 -2.43 3.69
CA ALA A 7 -3.76 -1.62 3.03
C ALA A 7 -4.06 -0.14 3.24
N ALA A 8 -5.31 0.30 3.15
CA ALA A 8 -5.76 1.68 3.30
C ALA A 8 -5.31 2.45 4.58
N LEU A 9 -4.71 1.74 5.54
CA LEU A 9 -4.12 2.29 6.76
C LEU A 9 -2.58 2.35 6.73
N ALA A 10 -1.92 1.94 5.66
CA ALA A 10 -0.46 2.02 5.56
C ALA A 10 0.03 3.48 5.54
N PRO A 11 1.20 3.75 6.12
CA PRO A 11 1.77 5.09 6.23
C PRO A 11 2.38 5.63 4.94
N LEU A 12 1.57 5.74 3.89
CA LEU A 12 1.98 6.31 2.61
C LEU A 12 1.18 7.60 2.35
N PRO A 13 1.71 8.51 1.50
CA PRO A 13 0.96 9.66 1.04
C PRO A 13 -0.40 9.23 0.46
N PRO A 14 -1.46 10.05 0.62
CA PRO A 14 -2.78 9.73 0.10
C PRO A 14 -2.75 9.71 -1.43
N ILE A 15 -2.63 8.52 -2.01
CA ILE A 15 -2.54 8.33 -3.45
C ILE A 15 -3.85 7.68 -3.94
N PRO A 16 -4.52 8.26 -4.96
CA PRO A 16 -5.78 7.72 -5.48
C PRO A 16 -5.67 6.26 -5.91
N GLY A 17 -6.66 5.45 -5.52
CA GLY A 17 -6.80 4.06 -5.97
C GLY A 17 -6.05 3.02 -5.14
N TRP A 18 -5.33 3.41 -4.08
CA TRP A 18 -4.49 2.48 -3.32
C TRP A 18 -5.28 1.40 -2.55
N SER A 19 -6.46 1.78 -2.03
CA SER A 19 -7.42 0.89 -1.36
C SER A 19 -7.92 -0.24 -2.27
N TYR A 20 -7.77 -0.05 -3.58
CA TYR A 20 -8.23 -0.97 -4.62
C TYR A 20 -7.11 -1.87 -5.17
N GLY A 21 -5.84 -1.47 -5.02
CA GLY A 21 -4.70 -2.18 -5.60
C GLY A 21 -4.11 -3.28 -4.72
N ALA A 22 -4.21 -3.14 -3.40
CA ALA A 22 -3.69 -4.11 -2.44
C ALA A 22 -4.81 -5.05 -2.00
N ARG A 23 -4.94 -6.20 -2.68
CA ARG A 23 -5.89 -7.26 -2.34
C ARG A 23 -5.82 -7.58 -0.84
N ALA A 24 -6.97 -7.75 -0.19
CA ALA A 24 -7.11 -8.19 1.20
C ALA A 24 -6.61 -9.64 1.46
N SER A 25 -5.86 -10.21 0.53
CA SER A 25 -5.35 -11.58 0.54
C SER A 25 -3.85 -11.69 0.85
N ALA A 26 -3.26 -10.62 1.37
CA ALA A 26 -1.84 -10.53 1.64
C ALA A 26 -1.57 -10.26 3.11
N SER A 27 -0.49 -10.84 3.64
CA SER A 27 0.00 -10.53 4.98
C SER A 27 0.29 -9.03 5.12
N PRO A 28 0.35 -8.46 6.33
CA PRO A 28 0.52 -7.01 6.51
C PRO A 28 1.81 -6.49 5.87
N ARG A 29 2.90 -7.26 5.93
CA ARG A 29 4.16 -6.93 5.27
C ARG A 29 4.02 -6.92 3.74
N GLU A 30 3.38 -7.93 3.16
CA GLU A 30 3.11 -7.96 1.72
C GLU A 30 2.15 -6.85 1.29
N LEU A 31 1.17 -6.47 2.13
CA LEU A 31 0.30 -5.32 1.91
C LEU A 31 1.11 -4.02 1.84
N GLY A 32 2.05 -3.82 2.77
CA GLY A 32 2.95 -2.67 2.78
C GLY A 32 3.81 -2.58 1.52
N LEU A 33 4.42 -3.70 1.11
CA LEU A 33 5.21 -3.80 -0.11
C LEU A 33 4.40 -3.46 -1.36
N ARG A 34 3.22 -4.05 -1.50
CA ARG A 34 2.32 -3.79 -2.63
C ARG A 34 1.84 -2.35 -2.66
N ALA A 35 1.51 -1.79 -1.51
CA ALA A 35 1.07 -0.41 -1.39
C ALA A 35 2.17 0.57 -1.84
N ALA A 36 3.41 0.36 -1.40
CA ALA A 36 4.54 1.20 -1.83
C ALA A 36 4.82 1.09 -3.34
N ARG A 37 4.81 -0.13 -3.90
CA ARG A 37 4.97 -0.33 -5.35
C ARG A 37 3.85 0.31 -6.17
N TYR A 38 2.62 0.22 -5.68
CA TYR A 38 1.47 0.88 -6.29
C TYR A 38 1.63 2.41 -6.24
N ALA A 39 2.01 2.94 -5.08
CA ALA A 39 2.24 4.36 -4.86
C ALA A 39 3.27 4.94 -5.83
N VAL A 40 4.42 4.27 -6.03
CA VAL A 40 5.43 4.66 -7.03
C VAL A 40 4.81 4.76 -8.43
N SER A 41 4.05 3.74 -8.84
CA SER A 41 3.44 3.69 -10.16
C SER A 41 2.37 4.77 -10.34
N ALA A 42 1.55 5.00 -9.31
CA ALA A 42 0.47 5.97 -9.36
C ALA A 42 0.99 7.42 -9.35
N LEU A 43 2.02 7.72 -8.57
CA LEU A 43 2.68 9.03 -8.59
C LEU A 43 3.32 9.31 -9.96
N MET A 44 4.03 8.32 -10.51
CA MET A 44 4.61 8.42 -11.84
C MET A 44 3.56 8.71 -12.90
N LEU A 45 2.46 7.94 -12.91
CA LEU A 45 1.40 8.13 -13.89
C LEU A 45 0.67 9.47 -13.72
N ALA A 46 0.45 9.91 -12.49
CA ALA A 46 -0.16 11.21 -12.23
C ALA A 46 0.68 12.37 -12.78
N ASP A 47 2.00 12.33 -12.59
CA ASP A 47 2.93 13.33 -13.15
C ASP A 47 2.96 13.31 -14.68
N LEU A 48 2.89 12.12 -15.26
CA LEU A 48 2.84 11.91 -16.70
C LEU A 48 1.45 12.19 -17.32
N GLY A 49 0.50 12.71 -16.54
CA GLY A 49 -0.83 13.10 -17.02
C GLY A 49 -1.78 11.93 -17.31
N VAL A 50 -1.49 10.74 -16.78
CA VAL A 50 -2.29 9.54 -17.00
C VAL A 50 -3.31 9.36 -15.87
N SER A 51 -4.59 9.30 -16.24
CA SER A 51 -5.67 9.05 -15.30
C SER A 51 -5.64 7.60 -14.75
N PRO A 52 -6.19 7.35 -13.54
CA PRO A 52 -6.32 5.99 -13.01
C PRO A 52 -7.05 5.01 -13.95
N ALA A 53 -8.00 5.51 -14.75
CA ALA A 53 -8.75 4.71 -15.73
C ALA A 53 -7.87 4.14 -16.86
N GLN A 54 -6.75 4.79 -17.16
CA GLN A 54 -5.79 4.38 -18.19
C GLN A 54 -4.55 3.70 -17.60
N ALA A 55 -4.50 3.54 -16.27
CA ALA A 55 -3.30 3.08 -15.58
C ALA A 55 -2.90 1.64 -15.94
N SER A 56 -3.85 0.79 -16.36
CA SER A 56 -3.58 -0.63 -16.65
C SER A 56 -2.51 -0.82 -17.72
N TRP A 57 -2.65 -0.16 -18.88
CA TRP A 57 -1.65 -0.23 -19.96
C TRP A 57 -0.48 0.73 -19.72
N ALA A 58 -0.74 1.91 -19.14
CA ALA A 58 0.28 2.94 -18.98
C ALA A 58 1.39 2.55 -17.98
N ARG A 59 1.07 1.75 -16.94
CA ARG A 59 2.07 1.22 -16.00
C ARG A 59 3.16 0.39 -16.70
N ALA A 60 2.84 -0.24 -17.84
CA ALA A 60 3.74 -1.14 -18.53
C ALA A 60 4.79 -0.43 -19.39
N GLY A 61 4.48 0.75 -19.95
CA GLY A 61 5.37 1.37 -20.95
C GLY A 61 5.20 2.87 -21.20
N PHE A 62 4.39 3.59 -20.43
CA PHE A 62 4.19 5.03 -20.67
C PHE A 62 5.46 5.84 -20.44
N GLY A 63 6.28 5.47 -19.45
CA GLY A 63 7.59 6.11 -19.23
C GLY A 63 8.53 5.97 -20.44
N ASP A 64 8.56 4.79 -21.06
CA ASP A 64 9.36 4.55 -22.27
C ASP A 64 8.84 5.34 -23.48
N LEU A 65 7.51 5.47 -23.59
CA LEU A 65 6.89 6.31 -24.61
C LEU A 65 7.33 7.77 -24.44
N VAL A 66 7.26 8.32 -23.22
CA VAL A 66 7.70 9.68 -22.91
C VAL A 66 9.18 9.87 -23.22
N ASN A 67 10.03 8.91 -22.82
CA ASN A 67 11.46 8.92 -23.15
C ASN A 67 11.70 9.04 -24.67
N ARG A 68 10.98 8.26 -25.49
CA ARG A 68 11.08 8.32 -26.95
C ARG A 68 10.52 9.62 -27.54
N CYS A 69 9.38 10.10 -27.05
CA CYS A 69 8.75 11.32 -27.56
C CYS A 69 9.59 12.57 -27.30
N TYR A 70 10.25 12.65 -26.14
CA TYR A 70 11.02 13.83 -25.73
C TYR A 70 12.54 13.67 -25.88
N GLY A 71 13.01 12.51 -26.34
CA GLY A 71 14.45 12.25 -26.52
C GLY A 71 15.23 12.22 -25.20
N VAL A 72 14.58 11.83 -24.09
CA VAL A 72 15.19 11.76 -22.75
C VAL A 72 15.44 10.32 -22.34
N GLN A 73 16.31 10.11 -21.36
CA GLN A 73 16.65 8.79 -20.81
C GLN A 73 16.46 8.82 -19.30
N ILE A 74 15.21 8.71 -18.85
CA ILE A 74 14.83 8.74 -17.45
C ILE A 74 14.32 7.37 -17.03
N ASP A 75 14.90 6.78 -15.98
CA ASP A 75 14.27 5.68 -15.26
C ASP A 75 13.18 6.25 -14.34
N TRP A 76 11.98 6.37 -14.91
CA TRP A 76 10.82 6.94 -14.22
C TRP A 76 10.48 6.17 -12.93
N ARG A 77 10.53 4.84 -12.96
CA ARG A 77 10.20 4.03 -11.78
C ARG A 77 11.23 4.24 -10.67
N ALA A 78 12.53 4.20 -10.99
CA ALA A 78 13.57 4.45 -10.00
C ALA A 78 13.48 5.87 -9.44
N ARG A 79 13.21 6.88 -10.28
CA ARG A 79 13.03 8.26 -9.84
C ARG A 79 11.90 8.40 -8.82
N TYR A 80 10.72 7.84 -9.10
CA TYR A 80 9.58 7.90 -8.17
C TYR A 80 9.73 7.01 -6.94
N ARG A 81 10.48 5.90 -7.03
CA ARG A 81 10.87 5.12 -5.86
C ARG A 81 11.71 5.96 -4.90
N THR A 82 12.74 6.62 -5.39
CA THR A 82 13.60 7.51 -4.58
C THR A 82 12.81 8.69 -3.99
N LEU A 83 11.89 9.26 -4.76
CA LEU A 83 11.01 10.33 -4.26
C LEU A 83 10.13 9.84 -3.11
N LEU A 84 9.46 8.71 -3.30
CA LEU A 84 8.57 8.15 -2.28
C LEU A 84 9.34 7.74 -1.02
N GLU A 85 10.53 7.13 -1.17
CA GLU A 85 11.40 6.79 -0.05
C GLU A 85 11.76 8.03 0.78
N ARG A 86 12.15 9.13 0.13
CA ARG A 86 12.45 10.40 0.81
C ARG A 86 11.22 10.96 1.53
N TRP A 87 10.07 11.01 0.86
CA TRP A 87 8.83 11.47 1.47
C TRP A 87 8.41 10.62 2.68
N THR A 88 8.51 9.30 2.60
CA THR A 88 8.17 8.42 3.73
C THR A 88 9.11 8.64 4.92
N LYS A 89 10.41 8.88 4.69
CA LYS A 89 11.36 9.23 5.75
C LYS A 89 11.04 10.58 6.39
N GLU A 90 10.76 11.60 5.57
CA GLU A 90 10.43 12.95 6.03
C GLU A 90 9.10 13.01 6.79
N LEU A 91 8.07 12.29 6.31
CA LEU A 91 6.77 12.21 6.97
C LEU A 91 6.85 11.57 8.36
N SER A 92 7.90 10.77 8.64
CA SER A 92 8.11 10.10 9.93
C SER A 92 6.81 9.51 10.49
N PRO A 93 6.17 8.59 9.75
CA PRO A 93 4.81 8.19 10.00
C PRO A 93 4.64 7.62 11.41
N SER A 94 3.69 8.20 12.15
CA SER A 94 3.33 7.78 13.49
C SER A 94 2.21 6.73 13.44
N TYR A 95 2.22 5.85 14.42
CA TYR A 95 1.18 4.83 14.60
C TYR A 95 -0.21 5.49 14.69
N TRP A 96 -1.18 4.97 13.93
CA TRP A 96 -2.59 5.38 14.08
C TRP A 96 -3.10 4.91 15.44
N ALA A 97 -3.08 5.80 16.43
CA ALA A 97 -3.36 5.44 17.82
C ALA A 97 -4.86 5.36 18.19
N SER A 98 -5.76 5.70 17.27
CA SER A 98 -7.18 5.80 17.61
C SER A 98 -7.85 4.43 17.68
N GLU A 99 -8.73 4.25 18.67
CA GLU A 99 -9.54 3.03 18.80
C GLU A 99 -10.35 2.75 17.54
N ARG A 100 -10.86 3.79 16.88
CA ARG A 100 -11.62 3.65 15.62
C ARG A 100 -10.76 3.09 14.48
N ALA A 101 -9.49 3.48 14.38
CA ALA A 101 -8.60 2.90 13.36
C ALA A 101 -8.34 1.42 13.64
N ILE A 102 -8.19 1.04 14.92
CA ILE A 102 -8.09 -0.36 15.35
C ILE A 102 -9.38 -1.13 15.02
N ASP A 103 -10.57 -0.55 15.25
CA ASP A 103 -11.86 -1.16 14.91
C ASP A 103 -11.99 -1.42 13.40
N VAL A 104 -11.62 -0.43 12.59
CA VAL A 104 -11.65 -0.52 11.14
C VAL A 104 -10.70 -1.62 10.64
N LEU A 105 -9.48 -1.69 11.19
CA LEU A 105 -8.55 -2.77 10.87
C LEU A 105 -9.13 -4.14 11.23
N HIS A 106 -9.61 -4.29 12.47
CA HIS A 106 -10.18 -5.53 12.97
C HIS A 106 -11.36 -6.00 12.10
N ARG A 107 -12.28 -5.09 11.77
CA ARG A 107 -13.42 -5.35 10.87
C ARG A 107 -12.97 -5.75 9.46
N GLY A 108 -11.92 -5.10 8.95
CA GLY A 108 -11.33 -5.44 7.65
C GLY A 108 -10.74 -6.86 7.63
N LEU A 109 -10.05 -7.25 8.69
CA LEU A 109 -9.49 -8.61 8.84
C LEU A 109 -10.60 -9.66 8.99
N TRP A 110 -11.62 -9.36 9.80
CA TRP A 110 -12.76 -10.24 9.99
C TRP A 110 -13.52 -10.47 8.67
N SER A 111 -13.76 -9.40 7.90
CA SER A 111 -14.38 -9.52 6.56
C SER A 111 -13.50 -10.35 5.62
N ALA A 112 -12.20 -10.10 5.59
CA ALA A 112 -11.29 -10.84 4.73
C ALA A 112 -11.23 -12.34 5.06
N GLU A 113 -11.31 -12.72 6.35
CA GLU A 113 -11.42 -14.10 6.78
C GLU A 113 -12.77 -14.71 6.41
N HIS A 114 -13.87 -14.01 6.71
CA HIS A 114 -15.23 -14.47 6.41
C HIS A 114 -15.48 -14.67 4.91
N ASP A 115 -14.93 -13.79 4.08
CA ASP A 115 -15.03 -13.85 2.63
C ASP A 115 -14.05 -14.86 2.00
N GLY A 116 -13.24 -15.56 2.80
CA GLY A 116 -12.24 -16.52 2.33
C GLY A 116 -11.09 -15.88 1.55
N LEU A 117 -10.90 -14.56 1.70
CA LEU A 117 -9.91 -13.78 0.95
C LEU A 117 -8.55 -13.78 1.63
N SER A 118 -8.46 -14.05 2.93
CA SER A 118 -7.24 -13.92 3.72
C SER A 118 -6.18 -15.00 3.49
N ALA A 119 -6.50 -16.12 2.81
CA ALA A 119 -5.62 -17.28 2.73
C ALA A 119 -5.04 -17.73 4.11
N GLY A 120 -5.80 -17.53 5.19
CA GLY A 120 -5.47 -17.96 6.56
C GLY A 120 -4.58 -17.01 7.37
N TYR A 121 -4.07 -15.90 6.81
CA TYR A 121 -3.30 -14.96 7.64
C TYR A 121 -4.21 -14.17 8.60
N ALA A 122 -5.47 -13.89 8.21
CA ALA A 122 -6.34 -13.05 9.02
C ALA A 122 -6.77 -13.74 10.31
N ASP A 123 -7.08 -15.03 10.30
CA ASP A 123 -7.35 -15.83 11.52
C ASP A 123 -6.26 -15.66 12.60
N ALA A 124 -5.00 -15.79 12.21
CA ALA A 124 -3.87 -15.62 13.13
C ALA A 124 -3.81 -14.21 13.73
N TRP A 125 -4.17 -13.18 12.97
CA TRP A 125 -4.25 -11.81 13.47
C TRP A 125 -5.48 -11.58 14.34
N LEU A 126 -6.65 -12.09 13.96
CA LEU A 126 -7.89 -12.00 14.76
C LEU A 126 -7.68 -12.61 16.15
N SER A 127 -7.07 -13.79 16.21
CA SER A 127 -6.66 -14.43 17.47
C SER A 127 -5.72 -13.55 18.32
N ARG A 128 -4.87 -12.72 17.71
CA ARG A 128 -4.02 -11.76 18.44
C ARG A 128 -4.83 -10.56 18.94
N PHE A 129 -5.77 -10.07 18.14
CA PHE A 129 -6.65 -8.97 18.50
C PHE A 129 -7.56 -9.30 19.70
N GLU A 130 -7.99 -10.55 19.82
CA GLU A 130 -8.76 -11.03 20.97
C GLU A 130 -7.96 -11.00 22.29
N ARG A 131 -6.65 -11.25 22.21
CA ARG A 131 -5.76 -11.29 23.40
C ARG A 131 -5.26 -9.93 23.81
N ASP A 132 -4.79 -9.14 22.86
CA ASP A 132 -4.29 -7.78 23.07
C ASP A 132 -4.54 -6.93 21.82
N ARG A 133 -5.61 -6.16 21.87
CA ARG A 133 -6.09 -5.34 20.76
C ARG A 133 -5.06 -4.29 20.32
N VAL A 134 -4.44 -3.63 21.29
CA VAL A 134 -3.50 -2.52 21.04
C VAL A 134 -2.15 -3.08 20.58
N GLY A 135 -1.66 -4.14 21.23
CA GLY A 135 -0.42 -4.81 20.83
C GLY A 135 -0.52 -5.43 19.44
N ALA A 136 -1.65 -6.07 19.10
CA ALA A 136 -1.90 -6.61 17.77
C ALA A 136 -1.91 -5.49 16.71
N ALA A 137 -2.60 -4.39 16.96
CA ALA A 137 -2.62 -3.25 16.04
C ALA A 137 -1.22 -2.65 15.82
N ARG A 138 -0.43 -2.48 16.88
CA ARG A 138 0.96 -1.99 16.77
C ARG A 138 1.86 -2.94 16.00
N ALA A 139 1.72 -4.24 16.22
CA ALA A 139 2.48 -5.23 15.46
C ALA A 139 2.07 -5.23 13.98
N PHE A 140 0.77 -5.11 13.68
CA PHE A 140 0.27 -5.02 12.30
C PHE A 140 0.85 -3.81 11.58
N TRP A 141 0.85 -2.66 12.26
CA TRP A 141 1.49 -1.43 11.77
C TRP A 141 2.99 -1.63 11.51
N SER A 142 3.71 -2.26 12.44
CA SER A 142 5.14 -2.53 12.29
C SER A 142 5.43 -3.36 11.04
N GLU A 143 4.63 -4.40 10.79
CA GLU A 143 4.75 -5.23 9.59
C GLU A 143 4.44 -4.44 8.31
N LEU A 144 3.41 -3.59 8.31
CA LEU A 144 3.14 -2.69 7.17
C LEU A 144 4.34 -1.79 6.87
N CYS A 145 4.92 -1.16 7.90
CA CYS A 145 6.11 -0.30 7.77
C CYS A 145 7.33 -1.07 7.25
N ALA A 146 7.54 -2.31 7.73
CA ALA A 146 8.59 -3.18 7.23
C ALA A 146 8.40 -3.49 5.74
N GLY A 147 7.16 -3.81 5.33
CA GLY A 147 6.83 -4.06 3.93
C GLY A 147 7.05 -2.85 3.02
N ILE A 148 6.70 -1.66 3.50
CA ILE A 148 7.01 -0.41 2.78
C ILE A 148 8.51 -0.22 2.63
N SER A 149 9.28 -0.49 3.69
CA SER A 149 10.73 -0.37 3.67
C SER A 149 11.37 -1.37 2.70
N ASP A 150 10.85 -2.60 2.63
CA ASP A 150 11.28 -3.61 1.66
C ASP A 150 11.05 -3.18 0.20
N ALA A 151 10.14 -2.24 -0.06
CA ALA A 151 9.92 -1.72 -1.41
C ALA A 151 11.01 -0.74 -1.88
N PHE A 152 11.81 -0.23 -0.94
CA PHE A 152 12.88 0.74 -1.20
C PHE A 152 14.29 0.13 -1.15
N MET A 153 14.44 -1.06 -0.57
CA MET A 153 15.67 -1.87 -0.65
C MET A 153 15.82 -2.52 -2.03
#